data_AF-A0A142Y8Y4-F1
#
_entry.id   AF-A0A142Y8Y4-F1
#
_cell.length_a   1.000
_cell.length_b   1.000
_cell.length_c   1.000
_cell.angle_alpha   90.00
_cell.angle_beta   90.00
_cell.angle_gamma   90.00
#
_symmetry.space_group_name_H-M   'P 1'
#
loop_
_entity.id
_entity.type
_entity.pdbx_description
1 polymer ?
#
loop_
_entity_poly.entity_id
_entity_poly.type
_entity_poly.pdbx_seq_one_letter_code
_entity_poly.pdbx_strand_id
1 'polypeptide(L)'
;MEKEKRPMRKASDQCLVAALRVLAAQIQCDDGIANSACSDAADRLEALSASITDIRDAVLHQRHQLSEVVVDNDVINAVLGIIDDHDPRVLERSG
;
A
#
# COMPACT_ATOMS: atom_id res chain seq x y z
N MET A 1 29.05 24.06 2.09
CA MET A 1 28.15 23.42 3.07
C MET A 1 27.16 22.56 2.30
N GLU A 2 27.53 21.31 2.02
CA GLU A 2 26.64 20.35 1.38
C GLU A 2 25.63 19.86 2.43
N LYS A 3 24.34 20.11 2.19
CA LYS A 3 23.29 19.62 3.10
C LYS A 3 23.11 18.13 2.85
N GLU A 4 23.54 17.35 3.84
CA GLU A 4 23.31 15.91 3.98
C GLU A 4 21.86 15.55 3.66
N LYS A 5 21.67 14.78 2.57
CA LYS A 5 20.37 14.36 2.06
C LYS A 5 19.85 13.26 2.98
N ARG A 6 19.12 13.64 4.03
CA ARG A 6 18.50 12.68 4.96
C ARG A 6 17.64 11.68 4.16
N PRO A 7 17.72 10.37 4.46
CA PRO A 7 16.87 9.38 3.79
C PRO A 7 15.40 9.70 4.13
N MET A 8 14.65 10.14 3.12
CA MET A 8 13.20 10.31 3.24
C MET A 8 12.58 8.93 3.38
N ARG A 9 12.18 8.57 4.61
CA ARG A 9 11.30 7.40 4.82
C ARG A 9 10.02 7.63 4.04
N LYS A 10 9.56 6.61 3.32
CA LYS A 10 8.24 6.64 2.69
C LYS A 10 7.20 6.83 3.80
N ALA A 11 6.36 7.85 3.66
CA ALA A 11 5.26 8.08 4.58
C ALA A 11 4.23 6.94 4.41
N SER A 12 3.53 6.60 5.49
CA SER A 12 2.37 5.72 5.39
C SER A 12 1.23 6.42 4.63
N ASP A 13 0.36 5.63 4.01
CA ASP A 13 -0.82 6.15 3.29
C ASP A 13 -1.67 7.07 4.19
N GLN A 14 -1.87 6.70 5.46
CA GLN A 14 -2.57 7.53 6.44
C GLN A 14 -1.90 8.90 6.66
N CYS A 15 -0.56 8.92 6.71
CA CYS A 15 0.20 10.16 6.86
C CYS A 15 0.08 11.03 5.60
N LEU A 16 0.09 10.41 4.42
CA LEU A 16 -0.13 11.07 3.13
C LEU A 16 -1.54 11.67 3.02
N VAL A 17 -2.59 10.93 3.38
CA VAL A 17 -3.97 11.43 3.42
C VAL A 17 -4.10 12.62 4.36
N ALA A 18 -3.56 12.50 5.58
CA ALA A 18 -3.61 13.60 6.55
C ALA A 18 -2.87 14.84 6.04
N ALA A 19 -1.69 14.65 5.43
CA ALA A 19 -0.92 15.73 4.84
C ALA A 19 -1.67 16.40 3.67
N LEU A 20 -2.30 15.62 2.78
CA LEU A 20 -3.09 16.15 1.67
C LEU A 20 -4.31 16.93 2.14
N ARG A 21 -5.00 16.47 3.19
CA ARG A 21 -6.14 17.20 3.77
C ARG A 21 -5.73 18.52 4.43
N VAL A 22 -4.63 18.51 5.18
CA VAL A 22 -4.07 19.74 5.76
C VAL A 22 -3.64 20.70 4.65
N LEU A 23 -2.99 20.19 3.61
CA LEU A 23 -2.55 20.97 2.47
C LEU A 23 -3.74 21.58 1.72
N ALA A 24 -4.78 20.79 1.44
CA ALA A 24 -6.02 21.25 0.82
C ALA A 24 -6.70 22.37 1.63
N ALA A 25 -6.62 22.34 2.96
CA ALA A 25 -7.18 23.39 3.82
C ALA A 25 -6.32 24.66 3.90
N GLN A 26 -5.01 24.54 3.70
CA GLN A 26 -4.05 25.63 3.90
C GLN A 26 -3.61 26.31 2.59
N ILE A 27 -3.77 25.65 1.44
CA ILE A 27 -3.48 26.27 0.15
C ILE A 27 -4.42 27.46 -0.04
N GLN A 28 -3.83 28.64 -0.25
CA GLN A 28 -4.55 29.78 -0.80
C GLN A 28 -4.40 29.73 -2.31
N CYS A 29 -5.49 29.43 -3.00
CA CYS A 29 -5.56 29.37 -4.44
C CYS A 29 -6.79 30.17 -4.89
N ASP A 30 -6.60 31.10 -5.82
CA ASP A 30 -7.65 32.05 -6.22
C ASP A 30 -8.85 31.37 -6.89
N ASP A 31 -8.63 30.24 -7.57
CA ASP A 31 -9.68 29.45 -8.24
C ASP A 31 -10.14 28.23 -7.43
N GLY A 32 -9.47 27.95 -6.29
CA GLY A 32 -9.75 26.78 -5.44
C GLY A 32 -9.49 25.41 -6.10
N ILE A 33 -8.96 25.36 -7.33
CA ILE A 33 -8.72 24.10 -8.05
C ILE A 33 -7.67 23.27 -7.33
N ALA A 34 -6.62 23.90 -6.80
CA ALA A 34 -5.58 23.21 -6.04
C ALA A 34 -6.11 22.57 -4.74
N ASN A 35 -7.02 23.26 -4.05
CA ASN A 35 -7.66 22.74 -2.84
C ASN A 35 -8.50 21.51 -3.16
N SER A 36 -9.37 21.61 -4.17
CA SER A 36 -10.22 20.51 -4.63
C SER A 36 -9.39 19.32 -5.11
N ALA A 37 -8.33 19.54 -5.90
CA ALA A 37 -7.47 18.48 -6.39
C ALA A 37 -6.74 17.75 -5.25
N CYS A 38 -6.29 18.46 -4.21
CA CYS A 38 -5.67 17.83 -3.04
C CYS A 38 -6.69 17.02 -2.22
N SER A 39 -7.91 17.52 -2.07
CA SER A 39 -8.99 16.79 -1.40
C SER A 39 -9.38 15.52 -2.15
N ASP A 40 -9.62 15.64 -3.46
CA ASP A 40 -9.94 14.50 -4.33
C ASP A 40 -8.82 13.45 -4.33
N ALA A 41 -7.56 13.89 -4.31
CA ALA A 41 -6.42 12.99 -4.20
C ALA A 41 -6.41 12.23 -2.87
N ALA A 42 -6.72 12.90 -1.75
CA ALA A 42 -6.82 12.27 -0.45
C ALA A 42 -7.94 11.21 -0.41
N ASP A 43 -9.12 11.56 -0.93
CA ASP A 43 -10.29 10.68 -0.92
C ASP A 43 -10.08 9.45 -1.83
N ARG A 44 -9.46 9.63 -3.00
CA ARG A 44 -9.08 8.51 -3.87
C ARG A 44 -8.06 7.59 -3.23
N LEU A 45 -7.12 8.13 -2.45
CA LEU A 45 -6.11 7.33 -1.77
C LEU A 45 -6.72 6.50 -0.62
N GLU A 46 -7.63 7.09 0.16
CA GLU A 46 -8.41 6.35 1.16
C GLU A 46 -9.24 5.23 0.51
N ALA A 47 -9.94 5.52 -0.58
CA ALA A 47 -10.76 4.54 -1.30
C ALA A 47 -9.92 3.37 -1.84
N LEU A 48 -8.73 3.65 -2.37
CA LEU A 48 -7.79 2.62 -2.83
C LEU A 48 -7.28 1.78 -1.65
N SER A 49 -6.93 2.41 -0.53
CA SER A 49 -6.47 1.72 0.67
C SER A 49 -7.54 0.77 1.24
N ALA A 50 -8.80 1.22 1.25
CA ALA A 50 -9.94 0.40 1.62
C ALA A 50 -10.12 -0.79 0.65
N SER A 51 -10.11 -0.53 -0.66
CA SER A 51 -10.25 -1.57 -1.69
C SER A 51 -9.16 -2.65 -1.58
N ILE A 52 -7.91 -2.26 -1.33
CA ILE A 52 -6.80 -3.20 -1.13
C ILE A 52 -7.02 -4.05 0.12
N THR A 53 -7.53 -3.44 1.19
CA THR A 53 -7.87 -4.16 2.44
C THR A 53 -8.96 -5.18 2.19
N ASP A 54 -10.04 -4.80 1.50
CA ASP A 54 -11.15 -5.69 1.16
C ASP A 54 -10.69 -6.86 0.27
N ILE A 55 -9.86 -6.58 -0.74
CA ILE A 55 -9.28 -7.62 -1.61
C ILE A 55 -8.42 -8.57 -0.79
N ARG A 56 -7.54 -8.05 0.08
CA ARG A 56 -6.69 -8.87 0.94
C ARG A 56 -7.52 -9.78 1.83
N ASP A 57 -8.56 -9.24 2.46
CA ASP A 57 -9.41 -9.99 3.37
C ASP A 57 -10.24 -11.05 2.61
N ALA A 58 -10.73 -10.74 1.41
CA ALA A 58 -11.37 -11.70 0.52
C ALA A 58 -10.42 -12.85 0.11
N VAL A 59 -9.17 -12.54 -0.24
CA VAL A 59 -8.16 -13.54 -0.59
C VAL A 59 -7.83 -14.43 0.61
N LEU A 60 -7.67 -13.86 1.80
CA LEU A 60 -7.42 -14.63 3.03
C LEU A 60 -8.61 -15.52 3.38
N HIS A 61 -9.84 -15.03 3.19
CA HIS A 61 -11.05 -15.82 3.39
C HIS A 61 -11.12 -17.01 2.42
N GLN A 62 -10.88 -16.78 1.13
CA GLN A 62 -10.82 -17.84 0.12
C GLN A 62 -9.72 -18.87 0.45
N ARG A 63 -8.54 -18.40 0.88
CA ARG A 63 -7.46 -19.30 1.31
C ARG A 63 -7.88 -20.18 2.50
N HIS A 64 -8.59 -19.61 3.46
CA HIS A 64 -9.10 -20.38 4.61
C HIS A 64 -10.10 -21.45 4.15
N GLN A 65 -11.06 -21.08 3.30
CA GLN A 65 -12.02 -22.03 2.72
C GLN A 65 -11.32 -23.15 1.94
N LEU A 66 -10.27 -22.84 1.16
CA LEU A 66 -9.50 -23.85 0.43
C LEU A 66 -8.66 -24.74 1.37
N SER A 67 -8.17 -24.21 2.49
CA SER A 67 -7.42 -25.00 3.48
C SER A 67 -8.29 -26.05 4.18
N GLU A 68 -9.59 -25.78 4.35
CA GLU A 68 -10.56 -26.78 4.85
C GLU A 68 -10.84 -27.88 3.81
N VAL A 69 -10.63 -27.57 2.53
CA VAL A 69 -10.81 -28.50 1.40
C VAL A 69 -9.48 -29.22 1.06
N VAL A 70 -8.59 -29.47 2.03
CA VAL A 70 -7.33 -30.28 1.87
C VAL A 70 -6.68 -30.08 0.49
N VAL A 71 -6.49 -28.83 0.07
CA VAL A 71 -5.74 -28.53 -1.15
C VAL A 71 -4.31 -28.29 -0.71
N ASP A 72 -3.37 -29.07 -1.25
CA ASP A 72 -1.95 -28.97 -0.92
C ASP A 72 -1.48 -27.51 -0.98
N ASN A 73 -0.70 -27.11 0.02
CA ASN A 73 -0.21 -25.74 0.20
C ASN A 73 0.49 -25.22 -1.07
N ASP A 74 1.14 -26.13 -1.82
CA ASP A 74 1.80 -25.87 -3.10
C ASP A 74 0.85 -25.35 -4.18
N VAL A 75 -0.39 -25.87 -4.24
CA VAL A 75 -1.41 -25.44 -5.21
C VAL A 75 -1.93 -24.05 -4.83
N ILE A 76 -2.13 -23.80 -3.54
CA ILE A 76 -2.56 -22.49 -3.02
C ILE A 76 -1.50 -21.42 -3.31
N ASN A 77 -0.22 -21.73 -3.08
CA ASN A 77 0.90 -20.81 -3.33
C ASN A 77 1.08 -20.53 -4.83
N ALA A 78 0.88 -21.54 -5.69
CA ALA A 78 0.92 -21.38 -7.14
C ALA A 78 -0.24 -20.54 -7.69
N VAL A 79 -1.46 -20.68 -7.16
CA VAL A 79 -2.64 -19.93 -7.61
C VAL A 79 -2.61 -18.48 -7.12
N LEU A 80 -2.11 -18.22 -5.92
CA LEU A 80 -2.04 -16.88 -5.34
C LEU A 80 -0.85 -16.06 -5.87
N GLY A 81 0.05 -16.65 -6.67
CA GLY A 81 1.24 -15.97 -7.18
C GLY A 81 2.21 -15.52 -6.06
N ILE A 82 2.03 -16.04 -4.84
CA ILE A 82 2.93 -15.83 -3.70
C ILE A 82 4.05 -16.86 -3.86
N ILE A 83 4.83 -16.72 -4.93
CA ILE A 83 6.20 -17.22 -4.91
C ILE A 83 6.99 -16.15 -4.18
N ASP A 84 7.63 -16.55 -3.10
CA ASP A 84 8.50 -15.73 -2.25
C ASP A 84 9.80 -15.37 -2.99
N ASP A 85 9.71 -14.74 -4.16
CA ASP A 85 10.85 -14.33 -5.00
C ASP A 85 11.50 -13.02 -4.50
N HIS A 86 11.17 -12.59 -3.28
CA HIS A 86 11.74 -11.38 -2.68
C HIS A 86 11.99 -11.51 -1.17
N ASP A 87 12.57 -12.63 -0.71
CA ASP A 87 13.35 -12.62 0.53
C ASP A 87 14.83 -12.27 0.22
N PRO A 88 15.26 -11.00 0.44
CA PRO A 88 16.65 -10.60 0.24
C PRO A 88 17.65 -11.31 1.18
N ARG A 89 17.19 -12.11 2.15
CA ARG A 89 18.07 -12.86 3.08
C ARG A 89 18.54 -14.21 2.55
N VAL A 90 17.95 -14.72 1.47
CA VAL A 90 18.34 -16.02 0.88
C VAL A 90 19.61 -15.90 0.03
N LEU A 91 19.95 -14.70 -0.44
CA LEU A 91 21.13 -14.44 -1.28
C LEU A 91 22.47 -14.45 -0.52
N GLU A 92 22.49 -14.41 0.81
CA GLU A 92 23.75 -14.35 1.58
C GLU A 92 24.28 -15.71 2.06
N ARG A 93 23.64 -16.84 1.70
CA ARG A 93 24.09 -18.18 2.12
C ARG A 93 24.73 -19.02 1.03
N SER A 94 24.96 -18.46 -0.15
CA SER A 94 25.75 -19.07 -1.21
C SER A 94 27.02 -18.27 -1.45
N GLY A 95 27.87 -18.23 -0.42
CA GLY A 95 29.27 -17.80 -0.45
C GLY A 95 30.12 -18.85 0.24
#